data_AF-A0A368G6Y0-F1
#
_entry.id   AF-A0A368G6Y0-F1
#
_cell.length_a   1.000
_cell.length_b   1.000
_cell.length_c   1.000
_cell.angle_alpha   90.00
_cell.angle_beta   90.00
_cell.angle_gamma   90.00
#
_symmetry.space_group_name_H-M   'P 1'
#
loop_
_entity.id
_entity.type
_entity.pdbx_description
1 polymer ?
#
loop_
_entity_poly.entity_id
_entity_poly.type
_entity_poly.pdbx_seq_one_letter_code
_entity_poly.pdbx_strand_id
1 'polypeptide(L)' 'MALNEWYAPVEKYGLHNENNTYTDLRLESFANMIYYKNNMFGCAVNRCNTSSTRTPFIAIVLCLYSCP' A
#
# COMPACT_ATOMS: atom_id res chain seq x y z
N MET A 1 2.59 5.08 10.05
CA MET A 1 3.67 5.06 9.03
C MET A 1 3.09 4.35 7.82
N ALA A 2 3.29 4.87 6.60
CA ALA A 2 2.58 4.42 5.40
C ALA A 2 2.57 2.89 5.19
N LEU A 3 3.71 2.22 5.43
CA LEU A 3 3.81 0.76 5.33
C LEU A 3 2.86 0.01 6.29
N ASN A 4 2.75 0.46 7.54
CA ASN A 4 1.85 -0.16 8.52
C ASN A 4 0.38 0.05 8.10
N GLU A 5 0.06 1.21 7.55
CA GLU A 5 -1.30 1.52 7.07
C GLU A 5 -1.67 0.68 5.84
N TRP A 6 -0.72 0.41 4.95
CA TRP A 6 -0.92 -0.49 3.82
C TRP A 6 -1.02 -1.96 4.21
N TYR A 7 -0.35 -2.36 5.30
CA TYR A 7 -0.43 -3.71 5.86
C TYR A 7 -1.72 -3.94 6.67
N ALA A 8 -2.20 -2.93 7.40
CA ALA A 8 -3.34 -3.00 8.30
C ALA A 8 -4.63 -3.66 7.77
N PRO A 9 -4.99 -3.63 6.47
CA PRO A 9 -6.19 -4.31 6.00
C PRO A 9 -6.23 -5.80 6.32
N VAL A 10 -5.09 -6.51 6.30
CA VAL A 10 -5.08 -7.94 6.66
C VAL A 10 -5.32 -8.15 8.15
N GLU A 11 -4.82 -7.27 9.01
CA GLU A 11 -5.05 -7.34 10.45
C GLU A 11 -6.52 -7.09 10.80
N LYS A 12 -7.16 -6.20 10.04
CA LYS A 12 -8.56 -5.80 10.26
C LYS A 12 -9.57 -6.78 9.68
N TYR A 13 -9.35 -7.27 8.46
CA TYR A 13 -10.33 -8.06 7.72
C TYR A 13 -9.96 -9.53 7.59
N GLY A 14 -8.71 -9.91 7.87
CA GLY A 14 -8.22 -11.28 7.72
C GLY A 14 -8.01 -11.69 6.26
N LEU A 15 -7.14 -12.69 6.07
CA LEU A 15 -7.03 -13.43 4.83
C LEU A 15 -7.74 -14.78 5.03
N HIS A 16 -8.97 -14.90 4.50
CA HIS A 16 -9.83 -16.06 4.74
C HIS A 16 -9.82 -17.10 3.60
N ASN A 17 -9.12 -16.80 2.50
CA ASN A 17 -8.99 -17.74 1.40
C ASN A 17 -7.92 -18.79 1.73
N GLU A 18 -8.28 -20.07 1.69
CA GLU A 18 -7.37 -21.18 2.02
C GLU A 18 -6.14 -21.24 1.10
N ASN A 19 -6.26 -20.75 -0.13
CA ASN A 19 -5.18 -20.70 -1.12
C ASN A 19 -4.41 -19.36 -1.10
N ASN A 20 -4.61 -18.52 -0.08
CA ASN A 20 -4.02 -17.18 0.04
C ASN A 20 -4.24 -16.30 -1.21
N THR A 21 -5.35 -16.51 -1.91
CA THR A 21 -5.65 -15.79 -3.15
C THR A 21 -6.31 -14.45 -2.84
N TYR A 22 -5.84 -13.40 -3.52
CA TYR A 22 -6.45 -12.07 -3.48
C TYR A 22 -7.86 -12.12 -4.08
N THR A 23 -8.87 -12.07 -3.22
CA THR A 23 -10.29 -12.16 -3.58
C THR A 23 -11.12 -11.01 -3.01
N ASP A 24 -10.58 -10.29 -2.03
CA ASP A 24 -11.20 -9.15 -1.37
C ASP A 24 -10.46 -7.86 -1.72
N LEU A 25 -11.14 -6.95 -2.40
CA LEU A 25 -10.58 -5.68 -2.86
C LEU A 25 -10.02 -4.80 -1.73
N ARG A 26 -10.49 -4.99 -0.50
CA ARG A 26 -10.00 -4.24 0.66
C ARG A 26 -8.57 -4.60 1.03
N LEU A 27 -8.08 -5.76 0.57
CA LEU A 27 -6.73 -6.25 0.85
C LEU A 27 -5.70 -5.80 -0.20
N GLU A 28 -6.06 -4.93 -1.15
CA GLU A 28 -5.21 -4.59 -2.30
C GLU A 28 -3.81 -4.11 -1.90
N SER A 29 -3.73 -3.15 -0.97
CA SER A 29 -2.46 -2.59 -0.53
C SER A 29 -1.57 -3.65 0.12
N PHE A 30 -2.16 -4.52 0.94
CA PHE A 30 -1.48 -5.65 1.55
C PHE A 30 -1.03 -6.66 0.49
N ALA A 31 -1.91 -7.03 -0.43
CA ALA A 31 -1.64 -8.00 -1.49
C ALA A 31 -0.47 -7.55 -2.38
N ASN A 32 -0.41 -6.27 -2.76
CA ASN A 32 0.70 -5.71 -3.52
C ASN A 32 2.04 -5.81 -2.77
N MET A 33 2.04 -5.62 -1.43
CA MET A 33 3.24 -5.72 -0.60
C MET A 33 3.79 -7.15 -0.50
N ILE A 34 2.90 -8.15 -0.39
CA ILE A 34 3.27 -9.54 -0.07
C ILE A 34 3.23 -10.48 -1.26
N TYR A 35 2.89 -9.98 -2.46
CA TYR A 35 2.78 -10.80 -3.65
C TYR A 35 4.12 -11.47 -3.98
N TYR A 36 4.16 -12.80 -3.90
CA TYR A 36 5.39 -13.59 -3.90
C TYR A 36 6.24 -13.46 -5.19
N LYS A 37 5.66 -13.03 -6.31
CA LYS A 37 6.42 -12.81 -7.55
C LYS A 37 7.12 -11.46 -7.60
N ASN A 38 6.74 -10.51 -6.75
CA ASN A 38 7.43 -9.23 -6.66
C ASN A 38 8.83 -9.48 -6.08
N ASN A 39 9.87 -9.22 -6.88
CA ASN A 39 11.26 -9.36 -6.46
C ASN A 39 12.00 -8.01 -6.42
N MET A 40 11.34 -6.95 -6.87
CA MET A 40 11.86 -5.59 -6.90
C MET A 40 10.77 -4.63 -6.41
N PHE A 41 11.19 -3.62 -5.64
CA PHE A 41 10.32 -2.52 -5.25
C PHE A 41 11.11 -1.22 -5.17
N GLY A 42 10.43 -0.10 -5.40
CA GLY A 42 11.00 1.24 -5.28
C GLY A 42 9.97 2.20 -4.71
N CYS A 43 10.40 3.06 -3.79
CA CYS A 43 9.54 4.01 -3.10
C CYS A 43 10.05 5.44 -3.24
N ALA A 44 9.13 6.39 -3.26
CA ALA A 44 9.42 7.81 -3.25
C ALA A 44 8.49 8.52 -2.25
N VAL A 45 9.03 9.59 -1.64
CA VAL A 45 8.26 10.52 -0.83
C VAL A 45 8.41 11.91 -1.41
N ASN A 46 7.29 12.63 -1.55
CA ASN A 46 7.32 14.02 -1.95
C ASN A 46 6.39 14.86 -1.08
N ARG A 47 6.75 16.12 -0.85
CA ARG A 47 5.86 17.11 -0.24
C ARG A 47 5.21 17.93 -1.33
N CYS A 48 3.89 17.88 -1.40
CA CYS A 48 3.09 18.61 -2.36
C CYS A 48 2.38 19.77 -1.67
N ASN A 49 2.45 20.96 -2.27
CA ASN A 49 1.65 22.10 -1.85
C ASN A 49 0.19 21.84 -2.23
N THR A 50 -0.74 22.22 -1.38
CA THR A 50 -2.17 22.13 -1.69
C THR A 50 -2.82 23.51 -1.67
N SER A 51 -3.97 23.63 -2.33
CA SER A 51 -4.80 24.84 -2.27
C SER A 51 -5.57 24.99 -0.95
N SER A 52 -5.42 24.05 -0.01
CA SER A 52 -6.09 24.10 1.29
C SER A 52 -5.35 25.03 2.24
N THR A 53 -6.07 26.02 2.77
CA THR A 53 -5.55 26.91 3.82
C THR A 53 -5.33 26.22 5.16
N ARG A 54 -5.99 25.07 5.42
CA ARG A 54 -5.82 24.29 6.66
C ARG A 54 -4.68 23.29 6.59
N THR A 55 -4.38 22.78 5.40
CA THR A 55 -3.34 21.77 5.16
C THR A 55 -2.49 22.19 3.96
N PRO A 56 -1.66 23.24 4.11
CA PRO A 56 -0.94 23.84 2.98
C PRO A 56 0.06 22.88 2.33
N PHE A 57 0.48 21.83 3.04
CA PHE A 57 1.38 20.80 2.55
C PHE A 57 0.83 19.41 2.87
N ILE A 58 0.99 18.47 1.95
CA ILE A 58 0.77 17.04 2.17
C ILE A 58 2.04 16.28 1.81
N ALA A 59 2.34 15.20 2.53
CA ALA A 59 3.38 14.25 2.14
C ALA A 59 2.72 13.08 1.41
N ILE A 60 3.14 12.82 0.18
CA ILE A 60 2.70 11.66 -0.60
C ILE A 60 3.81 10.63 -0.55
N VAL A 61 3.48 9.40 -0.17
CA VAL A 61 4.37 8.25 -0.21
C VAL A 61 3.83 7.30 -1.27
N LEU A 62 4.68 6.88 -2.20
CA LEU A 62 4.33 5.95 -3.27
C LEU A 62 5.39 4.87 -3.35
N CYS A 63 4.95 3.61 -3.43
CA CYS A 63 5.80 2.47 -3.69
C CYS A 63 5.27 1.70 -4.90
N LEU A 64 6.17 1.31 -5.79
CA LEU A 64 5.89 0.45 -6.93
C LEU A 64 6.58 -0.89 -6.73
N TYR A 65 5.91 -1.95 -7.15
CA TYR A 65 6.42 -3.32 -7.12
C TYR A 65 6.55 -3.83 -8.54
N SER A 66 7.57 -4.63 -8.79
CA SER A 66 7.84 -5.20 -10.11
C SER A 66 8.18 -6.69 -10.00
N CYS A 67 7.77 -7.42 -11.03
CA CYS A 67 8.19 -8.77 -11.36
C CYS A 67 8.70 -8.73 -12.80
N PRO A 68 9.99 -9.03 -13.07
CA PRO A 68 10.50 -9.20 -14.42
C PRO A 68 9.88 -10.43 -15.12
#